data_AF-A0A940TEH3-F1
#
_entry.id   AF-A0A940TEH3-F1
#
_cell.length_a   1.000
_cell.length_b   1.000
_cell.length_c   1.000
_cell.angle_alpha   90.00
_cell.angle_beta   90.00
_cell.angle_gamma   90.00
#
_symmetry.space_group_name_H-M   'P 1'
#
loop_
_entity.id
_entity.type
_entity.pdbx_description
1 polymer ?
#
loop_
_entity_poly.entity_id
_entity_poly.type
_entity_poly.pdbx_seq_one_letter_code
_entity_poly.pdbx_strand_id
1 'polypeptide(L)'
;MQELTAGLEADIQLYAQHKFPDKDSFSMQIGNRVYIEKKEAGAALLEMCKSMKSHTEPVMIGTYQGFQVSLHYRFLASKFVATLKGKLGHEVELGADALGNLQRLNNVLEAMPAQFEEMKQKLSNVEHQLETAKVEVEKPFPKETELKEKQERLNALNSLLNMDEKAVNLVGMMRQKKYR
;
A
#
# COMPACT_ATOMS: atom_id res chain seq x y z
N MET A 1 3.91 6.25 3.71
CA MET A 1 3.91 6.88 2.36
C MET A 1 5.19 7.66 2.09
N GLN A 2 5.61 8.57 2.99
CA GLN A 2 6.86 9.33 2.81
C GLN A 2 8.12 8.44 2.72
N GLU A 3 8.22 7.38 3.50
CA GLU A 3 9.33 6.41 3.40
C GLU A 3 9.34 5.66 2.06
N LEU A 4 8.17 5.36 1.49
CA LEU A 4 8.04 4.68 0.20
C LEU A 4 8.46 5.60 -0.95
N THR A 5 8.07 6.87 -0.90
CA THR A 5 8.50 7.86 -1.90
C THR A 5 10.01 8.10 -1.83
N ALA A 6 10.58 8.22 -0.62
CA ALA A 6 12.03 8.36 -0.45
C ALA A 6 12.79 7.12 -0.94
N GLY A 7 12.24 5.92 -0.71
CA GLY A 7 12.81 4.68 -1.22
C GLY A 7 12.81 4.60 -2.74
N LEU A 8 11.67 4.96 -3.37
CA LEU A 8 11.55 4.95 -4.82
C LEU A 8 12.44 6.01 -5.49
N GLU A 9 12.58 7.19 -4.86
CA GLU A 9 13.51 8.23 -5.33
C GLU A 9 14.97 7.76 -5.30
N ALA A 10 15.39 7.08 -4.22
CA ALA A 10 16.73 6.51 -4.13
C ALA A 10 16.97 5.44 -5.22
N ASP A 11 15.97 4.61 -5.51
CA ASP A 11 16.05 3.61 -6.57
C ASP A 11 16.13 4.24 -7.97
N ILE A 12 15.36 5.31 -8.22
CA ILE A 12 15.44 6.08 -9.48
C ILE A 12 16.84 6.67 -9.67
N GLN A 13 17.44 7.22 -8.61
CA GLN A 13 18.81 7.74 -8.66
C GLN A 13 19.83 6.64 -8.93
N LEU A 14 19.70 5.49 -8.25
CA LEU A 14 20.56 4.33 -8.48
C LEU A 14 20.48 3.87 -9.93
N TYR A 15 19.27 3.76 -10.47
CA TYR A 15 19.06 3.42 -11.87
C TYR A 15 19.69 4.45 -12.80
N ALA A 16 19.49 5.74 -12.57
CA ALA A 16 20.06 6.80 -13.41
C ALA A 16 21.60 6.77 -13.46
N GLN A 17 22.26 6.38 -12.36
CA GLN A 17 23.72 6.25 -12.29
C GLN A 17 24.27 5.02 -13.01
N HIS A 18 23.50 3.93 -13.06
CA HIS A 18 23.94 2.64 -13.61
C HIS A 18 23.25 2.27 -14.92
N LYS A 19 22.40 3.15 -15.45
CA LYS A 19 21.72 2.96 -16.73
C LYS A 19 22.75 2.88 -17.85
N PHE A 20 22.55 1.95 -18.78
CA PHE A 20 23.44 1.85 -19.94
C PHE A 20 23.40 3.14 -20.78
N PRO A 21 24.56 3.65 -21.24
CA PRO A 21 24.63 4.89 -22.00
C PRO A 21 23.98 4.75 -23.39
N ASP A 22 24.09 3.57 -24.00
CA ASP A 22 23.61 3.28 -25.35
C ASP A 22 22.68 2.05 -25.37
N LYS A 23 21.80 1.96 -26.37
CA LYS A 23 20.87 0.82 -26.54
C LYS A 23 21.57 -0.52 -26.83
N ASP A 24 22.78 -0.44 -27.38
CA ASP A 24 23.62 -1.60 -27.72
C ASP A 24 24.51 -2.02 -26.55
N SER A 25 24.71 -1.14 -25.56
CA SER A 25 25.42 -1.47 -24.33
C SER A 25 24.54 -2.32 -23.42
N PHE A 26 25.05 -3.48 -23.01
CA PHE A 26 24.38 -4.38 -22.07
C PHE A 26 25.41 -5.06 -21.17
N SER A 27 25.07 -5.19 -19.89
CA SER A 27 25.84 -5.99 -18.94
C SER A 27 24.94 -6.52 -17.84
N MET A 28 25.02 -7.81 -17.54
CA MET A 28 24.31 -8.42 -16.43
C MET A 28 25.21 -9.45 -15.77
N GLN A 29 25.33 -9.40 -14.45
CA GLN A 29 26.04 -10.43 -13.71
C GLN A 29 25.06 -11.50 -13.25
N ILE A 30 25.37 -12.77 -13.55
CA ILE A 30 24.64 -13.93 -13.04
C ILE A 30 25.68 -14.91 -12.47
N GLY A 31 25.53 -15.23 -11.19
CA GLY A 31 26.53 -15.90 -10.37
C GLY A 31 27.84 -15.11 -10.36
N ASN A 32 28.92 -15.79 -10.78
CA ASN A 32 30.26 -15.21 -10.88
C ASN A 32 30.63 -14.78 -12.31
N ARG A 33 29.69 -14.84 -13.27
CA ARG A 33 29.93 -14.48 -14.68
C ARG A 33 29.20 -13.19 -15.03
N VAL A 34 29.90 -12.31 -15.75
CA VAL A 34 29.35 -11.11 -16.36
C VAL A 34 29.01 -11.42 -17.82
N TYR A 35 27.79 -11.13 -18.22
CA TYR A 35 27.27 -11.34 -19.56
C TYR A 35 27.05 -10.00 -20.24
N ILE A 36 27.69 -9.80 -21.39
CA ILE A 36 27.54 -8.61 -22.24
C ILE A 36 26.58 -8.83 -23.41
N GLU A 37 26.23 -10.09 -23.68
CA GLU A 37 25.29 -10.50 -24.71
C GLU A 37 23.91 -10.78 -24.11
N LYS A 38 22.87 -10.10 -24.61
CA LYS A 38 21.48 -10.25 -24.14
C LYS A 38 21.00 -11.70 -24.25
N LYS A 39 21.37 -12.38 -25.34
CA LYS A 39 20.99 -13.79 -25.57
C LYS A 39 21.60 -14.72 -24.53
N GLU A 40 22.89 -14.56 -24.24
CA GLU A 40 23.57 -15.40 -23.24
C GLU A 40 23.06 -15.13 -21.82
N ALA A 41 22.87 -13.86 -21.46
CA ALA A 41 22.34 -13.48 -20.15
C ALA A 41 20.93 -14.03 -19.91
N GLY A 42 20.05 -13.91 -20.92
CA GLY A 42 18.69 -14.42 -20.82
C GLY A 42 18.63 -15.95 -20.73
N ALA A 43 19.51 -16.65 -21.45
CA ALA A 43 19.63 -18.11 -21.34
C ALA A 43 20.10 -18.52 -19.94
N ALA A 44 21.15 -17.88 -19.41
CA ALA A 44 21.66 -18.12 -18.07
C ALA A 44 20.60 -17.83 -17.00
N LEU A 45 19.82 -16.76 -17.15
CA LEU A 45 18.71 -16.44 -16.24
C LEU A 45 17.67 -17.58 -16.20
N LEU A 46 17.28 -18.11 -17.36
CA LEU A 46 16.34 -19.23 -17.44
C LEU A 46 16.92 -20.53 -16.86
N GLU A 47 18.21 -20.79 -17.04
CA GLU A 47 18.89 -21.92 -16.42
C GLU A 47 18.89 -21.81 -14.90
N MET A 48 19.17 -20.61 -14.34
CA MET A 48 19.07 -20.36 -12.91
C MET A 48 17.63 -20.61 -12.40
N CYS A 49 16.61 -20.15 -13.12
CA CYS A 49 15.21 -20.45 -12.78
C CYS A 49 14.95 -21.98 -12.73
N LYS A 50 15.42 -22.73 -13.73
CA LYS A 50 15.25 -24.19 -13.77
C LYS A 50 15.94 -24.90 -12.60
N SER A 51 17.11 -24.41 -12.19
CA SER A 51 17.86 -24.96 -11.05
C SER A 51 17.17 -24.70 -9.70
N MET A 52 16.37 -23.63 -9.61
CA MET A 52 15.73 -23.18 -8.36
C MET A 52 14.38 -23.82 -8.04
N LYS A 53 13.89 -24.76 -8.85
CA LYS A 53 12.55 -25.37 -8.71
C LYS A 53 12.21 -25.97 -7.32
N SER A 54 13.18 -26.10 -6.43
CA SER A 54 13.06 -26.63 -5.06
C SER A 54 13.12 -25.59 -3.94
N HIS A 55 13.40 -24.31 -4.21
CA HIS A 55 13.61 -23.30 -3.17
C HIS A 55 12.41 -22.36 -3.04
N THR A 56 11.82 -22.31 -1.83
CA THR A 56 10.80 -21.34 -1.41
C THR A 56 11.38 -19.97 -1.13
N GLU A 57 12.65 -19.89 -0.75
CA GLU A 57 13.31 -18.65 -0.35
C GLU A 57 13.90 -17.90 -1.55
N PRO A 58 13.89 -16.56 -1.54
CA PRO A 58 14.58 -15.76 -2.54
C PRO A 58 16.08 -16.02 -2.53
N VAL A 59 16.62 -16.43 -3.68
CA VAL A 59 18.04 -16.67 -3.86
C VAL A 59 18.63 -15.56 -4.73
N MET A 60 19.66 -14.88 -4.22
CA MET A 60 20.41 -13.88 -4.98
C MET A 60 21.16 -14.56 -6.12
N ILE A 61 20.89 -14.14 -7.35
CA ILE A 61 21.52 -14.68 -8.55
C ILE A 61 22.55 -13.75 -9.16
N GLY A 62 22.58 -12.48 -8.82
CA GLY A 62 23.56 -11.55 -9.38
C GLY A 62 23.09 -10.11 -9.36
N THR A 63 23.51 -9.32 -10.35
CA THR A 63 23.25 -7.88 -10.41
C THR A 63 22.89 -7.40 -11.81
N TYR A 64 22.04 -6.38 -11.89
CA TYR A 64 21.57 -5.79 -13.14
C TYR A 64 21.36 -4.27 -12.96
N GLN A 65 22.08 -3.45 -13.74
CA GLN A 65 22.02 -1.97 -13.69
C GLN A 65 22.06 -1.40 -12.25
N GLY A 66 22.96 -1.93 -11.42
CA GLY A 66 23.14 -1.50 -10.02
C GLY A 66 22.23 -2.19 -9.00
N PHE A 67 21.21 -2.93 -9.43
CA PHE A 67 20.29 -3.64 -8.54
C PHE A 67 20.73 -5.08 -8.30
N GLN A 68 20.52 -5.56 -7.07
CA GLN A 68 20.71 -6.98 -6.76
C GLN A 68 19.50 -7.77 -7.29
N VAL A 69 19.75 -8.79 -8.09
CA VAL A 69 18.70 -9.64 -8.66
C VAL A 69 18.58 -10.90 -7.82
N SER A 70 17.40 -11.13 -7.27
CA SER A 70 17.05 -12.38 -6.58
C SER A 70 15.93 -13.09 -7.32
N LEU A 71 15.90 -14.41 -7.26
CA LEU A 71 14.85 -15.23 -7.85
C LEU A 71 14.12 -16.01 -6.76
N HIS A 72 12.80 -16.11 -6.88
CA HIS A 72 11.99 -17.00 -6.07
C HIS A 72 10.87 -17.63 -6.90
N TYR A 73 10.41 -18.81 -6.50
CA TYR A 73 9.28 -19.48 -7.13
C TYR A 73 7.98 -19.19 -6.36
N ARG A 74 7.00 -18.61 -7.04
CA ARG A 74 5.68 -18.33 -6.47
C ARG A 74 4.74 -19.50 -6.75
N PHE A 75 4.63 -20.42 -5.78
CA PHE A 75 3.81 -21.63 -5.90
C PHE A 75 2.36 -21.36 -6.30
N LEU A 76 1.73 -20.36 -5.68
CA LEU A 76 0.34 -19.97 -5.95
C LEU A 76 0.11 -19.56 -7.42
N ALA A 77 1.08 -18.89 -8.02
CA ALA A 77 1.01 -18.43 -9.41
C ALA A 77 1.63 -19.43 -10.40
N SER A 78 2.33 -20.46 -9.89
CA SER A 78 3.17 -21.37 -10.66
C SER A 78 4.15 -20.62 -11.60
N LYS A 79 4.74 -19.53 -11.11
CA LYS A 79 5.63 -18.64 -11.88
C LYS A 79 6.91 -18.34 -11.11
N PHE A 80 7.99 -18.12 -11.86
CA PHE A 80 9.22 -17.54 -11.33
C PHE A 80 9.09 -16.03 -11.25
N VAL A 81 9.56 -15.46 -10.15
CA VAL A 81 9.57 -14.01 -9.94
C VAL A 81 11.00 -13.58 -9.68
N ALA A 82 11.47 -12.59 -10.43
CA ALA A 82 12.70 -11.88 -10.16
C ALA A 82 12.39 -10.66 -9.30
N THR A 83 13.21 -10.41 -8.29
CA THR A 83 13.15 -9.21 -7.48
C THR A 83 14.42 -8.41 -7.72
N LEU A 84 14.26 -7.19 -8.25
CA LEU A 84 15.33 -6.18 -8.31
C LEU A 84 15.34 -5.43 -7.00
N LYS A 85 16.35 -5.69 -6.17
CA LYS A 85 16.50 -5.13 -4.84
C LYS A 85 17.43 -3.91 -4.88
N GLY A 86 16.85 -2.75 -4.56
CA GLY A 86 17.54 -1.51 -4.21
C GLY A 86 17.18 -1.15 -2.77
N LYS A 87 16.74 0.10 -2.56
CA LYS A 87 16.07 0.54 -1.33
C LYS A 87 14.68 -0.07 -1.21
N LEU A 88 13.98 -0.24 -2.33
CA LEU A 88 12.76 -1.05 -2.44
C LEU A 88 13.02 -2.35 -3.22
N GLY A 89 12.08 -3.27 -3.14
CA GLY A 89 12.08 -4.50 -3.93
C GLY A 89 11.07 -4.40 -5.06
N HIS A 90 11.55 -4.50 -6.30
CA HIS A 90 10.71 -4.46 -7.49
C HIS A 90 10.55 -5.86 -8.08
N GLU A 91 9.33 -6.39 -8.06
CA GLU A 91 9.05 -7.74 -8.51
C GLU A 91 8.68 -7.79 -9.99
N VAL A 92 9.19 -8.81 -10.68
CA VAL A 92 8.98 -9.04 -12.11
C VAL A 92 8.67 -10.51 -12.34
N GLU A 93 7.52 -10.80 -12.93
CA GLU A 93 7.20 -12.17 -13.34
C GLU A 93 8.03 -12.58 -14.56
N LEU A 94 8.70 -13.73 -14.46
CA LEU A 94 9.48 -14.32 -15.53
C LEU A 94 8.64 -15.33 -16.32
N GLY A 95 8.76 -15.26 -17.64
CA GLY A 95 8.17 -16.20 -18.59
C GLY A 95 9.22 -17.13 -19.22
N ALA A 96 8.81 -17.85 -20.27
CA ALA A 96 9.68 -18.79 -20.99
C ALA A 96 10.67 -18.13 -21.96
N ASP A 97 10.44 -16.87 -22.34
CA ASP A 97 11.29 -16.14 -23.28
C ASP A 97 12.45 -15.42 -22.57
N ALA A 98 13.67 -15.78 -22.96
CA ALA A 98 14.92 -15.25 -22.44
C ALA A 98 15.04 -13.73 -22.65
N LEU A 99 14.81 -13.26 -23.88
CA LEU A 99 14.97 -11.84 -24.21
C LEU A 99 13.82 -11.01 -23.65
N GLY A 100 12.59 -11.52 -23.73
CA GLY A 100 11.42 -10.88 -23.13
C GLY A 100 11.53 -10.73 -21.61
N ASN A 101 12.21 -11.65 -20.91
CA ASN A 101 12.50 -11.50 -19.49
C ASN A 101 13.43 -10.31 -19.20
N LEU A 102 14.52 -10.17 -19.95
CA LEU A 102 15.42 -9.02 -19.81
C LEU A 102 14.72 -7.71 -20.14
N GLN A 103 13.87 -7.70 -21.16
CA GLN A 103 13.05 -6.53 -21.49
C GLN A 103 12.07 -6.20 -20.36
N ARG A 104 11.39 -7.20 -19.76
CA ARG A 104 10.51 -6.98 -18.60
C ARG A 104 11.27 -6.36 -17.42
N LEU A 105 12.48 -6.86 -17.11
CA LEU A 105 13.33 -6.29 -16.08
C LEU A 105 13.64 -4.81 -16.37
N ASN A 106 14.06 -4.48 -17.59
CA ASN A 106 14.37 -3.10 -17.97
C ASN A 106 13.13 -2.21 -17.91
N ASN A 107 11.97 -2.69 -18.38
CA ASN A 107 10.73 -1.93 -18.38
C ASN A 107 10.30 -1.52 -16.97
N VAL A 108 10.53 -2.37 -15.96
CA VAL A 108 10.24 -2.02 -14.56
C VAL A 108 11.13 -0.91 -14.06
N LEU A 109 12.43 -0.94 -14.38
CA LEU A 109 13.36 0.15 -14.06
C LEU A 109 12.97 1.46 -14.77
N GLU A 110 12.60 1.40 -16.05
CA GLU A 110 12.17 2.56 -16.83
C GLU A 110 10.84 3.16 -16.38
N ALA A 111 9.96 2.35 -15.78
CA ALA A 111 8.66 2.80 -15.28
C ALA A 111 8.74 3.52 -13.92
N MET A 112 9.84 3.39 -13.16
CA MET A 112 9.95 3.96 -11.81
C MET A 112 9.67 5.47 -11.74
N PRO A 113 10.19 6.33 -12.65
CA PRO A 113 9.91 7.76 -12.61
C PRO A 113 8.43 8.08 -12.79
N ALA A 114 7.74 7.35 -13.69
CA ALA A 114 6.30 7.52 -13.89
C ALA A 114 5.50 7.08 -12.66
N GLN A 115 5.88 5.95 -12.06
CA GLN A 115 5.27 5.47 -10.81
C GLN A 115 5.47 6.45 -9.65
N PHE A 116 6.64 7.10 -9.58
CA PHE A 116 6.94 8.09 -8.56
C PHE A 116 6.06 9.33 -8.66
N GLU A 117 5.84 9.84 -9.87
CA GLU A 117 4.91 10.96 -10.08
C GLU A 117 3.47 10.59 -9.74
N GLU A 118 3.01 9.38 -10.10
CA GLU A 118 1.68 8.90 -9.73
C GLU A 118 1.53 8.77 -8.20
N MET A 119 2.57 8.27 -7.51
CA MET A 119 2.58 8.14 -6.05
C MET A 119 2.53 9.52 -5.36
N LYS A 120 3.25 10.52 -5.89
CA LYS A 120 3.19 11.91 -5.41
C LYS A 120 1.81 12.52 -5.58
N GLN A 121 1.18 12.33 -6.73
CA GLN A 121 -0.18 12.83 -6.98
C GLN A 121 -1.19 12.18 -6.04
N LYS A 122 -1.11 10.86 -5.84
CA LYS A 122 -1.96 10.15 -4.87
C LYS A 122 -1.76 10.66 -3.45
N LEU A 123 -0.52 10.92 -3.03
CA LEU A 123 -0.24 11.48 -1.70
C LEU A 123 -0.91 12.86 -1.53
N SER A 124 -0.72 13.76 -2.50
CA SER A 124 -1.35 15.08 -2.50
C SER A 124 -2.88 15.01 -2.41
N ASN A 125 -3.49 14.10 -3.17
CA ASN A 125 -4.95 13.90 -3.13
C ASN A 125 -5.43 13.39 -1.76
N VAL A 126 -4.70 12.47 -1.14
CA VAL A 126 -5.02 11.95 0.21
C VAL A 126 -4.86 13.03 1.27
N GLU A 127 -3.80 13.84 1.19
CA GLU A 127 -3.59 14.98 2.09
C GLU A 127 -4.73 16.00 1.96
N HIS A 128 -5.16 16.30 0.73
CA HIS A 128 -6.29 17.17 0.48
C HIS A 128 -7.61 16.59 1.01
N GLN A 129 -7.87 15.29 0.81
CA GLN A 129 -9.05 14.63 1.36
C GLN A 129 -9.08 14.67 2.88
N LEU A 130 -7.92 14.51 3.52
CA LEU A 130 -7.78 14.58 4.97
C LEU A 130 -8.05 16.00 5.50
N GLU A 131 -7.58 17.03 4.81
CA GLU A 131 -7.86 18.42 5.16
C GLU A 131 -9.36 18.73 5.02
N THR A 132 -9.99 18.35 3.90
CA THR A 132 -11.44 18.52 3.72
C THR A 132 -12.23 17.76 4.78
N ALA A 133 -11.86 16.52 5.09
CA ALA A 133 -12.52 15.73 6.13
C ALA A 133 -12.39 16.35 7.52
N LYS A 134 -11.24 16.96 7.86
CA LYS A 134 -11.08 17.72 9.11
C LYS A 134 -12.02 18.93 9.15
N VAL A 135 -12.09 19.71 8.08
CA VAL A 135 -12.97 20.87 7.99
C VAL A 135 -14.45 20.47 8.05
N GLU A 136 -14.83 19.33 7.49
CA GLU A 136 -16.20 18.80 7.60
C GLU A 136 -16.52 18.22 8.98
N VAL A 137 -15.54 17.67 9.70
CA VAL A 137 -15.70 17.26 11.10
C VAL A 137 -15.84 18.47 12.03
N GLU A 138 -15.17 19.59 11.71
CA GLU A 138 -15.31 20.85 12.44
C GLU A 138 -16.56 21.66 12.03
N LYS A 139 -17.25 21.29 10.95
CA LYS A 139 -18.54 21.90 10.63
C LYS A 139 -19.56 21.50 11.73
N PRO A 140 -20.15 22.46 12.45
CA PRO A 140 -21.19 22.15 13.42
C PRO A 140 -22.32 21.41 12.71
N PHE A 141 -22.77 20.34 13.33
CA PHE A 141 -23.81 19.49 12.74
C PHE A 141 -25.05 20.37 12.55
N PRO A 142 -25.62 20.51 11.33
CA PRO A 142 -26.68 21.49 11.06
C PRO A 142 -27.97 21.22 11.84
N LYS A 143 -28.11 20.01 12.41
CA LYS A 143 -29.21 19.62 13.29
C LYS A 143 -28.86 19.76 14.77
N GLU A 144 -27.69 20.27 15.15
CA GLU A 144 -27.31 20.41 16.56
C GLU A 144 -28.21 21.42 17.28
N THR A 145 -28.57 22.53 16.63
CA THR A 145 -29.57 23.49 17.12
C THR A 145 -30.97 22.88 17.18
N GLU A 146 -31.40 22.15 16.14
CA GLU A 146 -32.71 21.49 16.10
C GLU A 146 -32.82 20.33 17.12
N LEU A 147 -31.71 19.62 17.35
CA LEU A 147 -31.57 18.57 18.35
C LEU A 147 -31.60 19.17 19.75
N LYS A 148 -30.93 20.31 19.97
CA LYS A 148 -30.94 21.01 21.26
C LYS A 148 -32.33 21.57 21.58
N GLU A 149 -33.02 22.17 20.63
CA GLU A 149 -34.42 22.59 20.79
C GLU A 149 -35.36 21.39 21.06
N LYS A 150 -35.20 20.28 20.32
CA LYS A 150 -35.99 19.06 20.54
C LYS A 150 -35.69 18.41 21.90
N GLN A 151 -34.43 18.45 22.35
CA GLN A 151 -34.00 17.92 23.63
C GLN A 151 -34.48 18.79 24.80
N GLU A 152 -34.44 20.12 24.66
CA GLU A 152 -34.99 21.07 25.65
C GLU A 152 -36.51 20.93 25.78
N ARG A 153 -37.22 20.78 24.65
CA ARG A 153 -38.66 20.52 24.65
C ARG A 153 -39.00 19.16 25.28
N LEU A 154 -38.23 18.10 24.99
CA LEU A 154 -38.37 16.79 25.63
C LEU A 154 -38.09 16.84 27.13
N ASN A 155 -37.06 17.57 27.57
CA ASN A 155 -36.73 17.73 28.99
C ASN A 155 -37.79 18.53 29.76
N ALA A 156 -38.35 19.58 29.16
CA ALA A 156 -39.47 20.33 29.72
C ALA A 156 -40.74 19.46 29.84
N LEU A 157 -41.06 18.67 28.80
CA LEU A 157 -42.16 17.71 28.84
C LEU A 157 -41.95 16.60 29.87
N ASN A 158 -40.74 16.02 29.97
CA ASN A 158 -40.41 15.02 30.98
C ASN A 158 -40.47 15.58 32.41
N SER A 159 -40.15 16.86 32.60
CA SER A 159 -40.26 17.53 33.91
C SER A 159 -41.71 17.76 34.31
N LEU A 160 -42.59 18.11 33.36
CA LEU A 160 -44.03 18.24 33.59
C LEU A 160 -44.71 16.87 33.79
N LEU A 161 -44.35 15.84 33.02
CA LEU A 161 -44.89 14.48 33.19
C LEU A 161 -44.46 13.85 34.53
N ASN A 162 -43.21 14.07 34.97
CA ASN A 162 -42.72 13.59 36.26
C ASN A 162 -43.36 14.30 37.48
N MET A 163 -44.11 15.39 37.28
CA MET A 163 -44.93 15.98 38.33
C MET A 163 -46.26 15.24 38.52
N ASP A 164 -46.78 14.57 37.50
CA ASP A 164 -48.00 13.75 37.61
C ASP A 164 -47.72 12.34 38.15
N GLU A 165 -46.56 11.73 37.85
CA GLU A 165 -46.21 10.42 38.43
C GLU A 165 -45.87 10.47 39.92
N LYS A 166 -45.33 11.59 40.43
CA LYS A 166 -45.13 11.77 41.88
C LYS A 166 -46.47 11.95 42.60
N ALA A 167 -47.48 12.56 41.97
CA ALA A 167 -48.81 12.67 42.55
C ALA A 167 -49.51 11.30 42.62
N VAL A 168 -49.41 10.46 41.59
CA VAL A 168 -50.08 9.15 41.56
C VAL A 168 -49.33 8.09 42.40
N ASN A 169 -47.99 8.09 42.45
CA ASN A 169 -47.24 7.20 43.34
C ASN A 169 -47.42 7.56 44.82
N LEU A 170 -47.59 8.84 45.18
CA LEU A 170 -47.99 9.23 46.54
C LEU A 170 -49.39 8.72 46.91
N VAL A 171 -50.33 8.68 45.96
CA VAL A 171 -51.69 8.13 46.16
C VAL A 171 -51.66 6.60 46.34
N GLY A 172 -50.71 5.89 45.71
CA GLY A 172 -50.47 4.45 45.94
C GLY A 172 -49.80 4.13 47.28
N MET A 173 -48.80 4.92 47.69
CA MET A 173 -48.06 4.73 48.95
C MET A 173 -48.86 5.13 50.20
N MET A 174 -49.80 6.08 50.09
CA MET A 174 -50.73 6.42 51.17
C MET A 174 -51.81 5.33 51.41
N ARG A 175 -52.11 4.49 50.41
CA ARG A 175 -53.03 3.35 50.58
C ARG A 175 -52.40 2.15 51.29
N GLN A 176 -51.07 1.98 51.26
CA GLN A 176 -50.38 0.88 51.97
C GLN A 176 -49.87 1.26 53.38
N LYS A 177 -49.62 2.54 53.66
CA LYS A 177 -49.40 3.00 55.06
C LYS A 177 -50.67 2.99 55.90
N LYS A 178 -51.85 2.84 55.28
CA LYS A 178 -53.14 2.69 55.94
C LYS A 178 -53.48 1.21 56.18
N TYR A 179 -52.52 0.44 56.70
CA TYR A 179 -52.77 -0.93 57.17
C TYR A 179 -52.18 -1.26 58.55
N ARG A 180 -51.48 -0.34 59.24
CA ARG A 180 -50.58 -0.72 60.33
C ARG A 180 -50.58 0.24 61.49
#